data_AF-A0A4P9Y0S8-F1
#
_entry.id   AF-A0A4P9Y0S8-F1
#
_cell.length_a   1.000
_cell.length_b   1.000
_cell.length_c   1.000
_cell.angle_alpha   90.00
_cell.angle_beta   90.00
_cell.angle_gamma   90.00
#
_symmetry.space_group_name_H-M   'P 1'
#
loop_
_entity.id
_entity.type
_entity.pdbx_description
1 polymer ?
#
loop_
_entity_poly.entity_id
_entity_poly.type
_entity_poly.pdbx_seq_one_letter_code
_entity_poly.pdbx_strand_id
1 'polypeptide(L)'
;MPHPVTEEKPTCTDEVTDFIHQQPRKHSQVYPTIEHWQLRDLVLCPDTRGELYLGHRNSVLKYNTSTKKIQNVIQGLTFNPASINIGRGYLAAGGQRGELVVQNLTTHQNRQISTGTKINNALHISHHAGEDRILVCNNDSTIKALSLPSLQEAGSLSLPVAVNHCSVSPDGRMLVTVGDSNMVYLYDIRASHYSRVATMKGSEDAGFSTAWNAQSQQFAVASQDGIVNVWDVRSTSKLAVLGSSQYGQRNPGACRNVKFSSALGTDLLVFSEHLNNVTLVDARHYNDRQTIHAIPPGQNGHIGGTCFSPCGTRLYIGTEKAILEYGVDVLARRRQSFGALL
;
A
#
# COMPACT_ATOMS: atom_id res chain seq x y z
N MET A 1 48.11 -23.59 43.73
CA MET A 1 47.02 -23.83 42.77
C MET A 1 46.42 -22.49 42.42
N PRO A 2 46.46 -22.04 41.14
CA PRO A 2 45.81 -20.81 40.73
C PRO A 2 44.34 -21.09 40.35
N HIS A 3 43.43 -20.22 40.78
CA HIS A 3 42.02 -20.24 40.40
C HIS A 3 41.85 -19.88 38.90
N PRO A 4 40.93 -20.52 38.16
CA PRO A 4 40.64 -20.11 36.80
C PRO A 4 39.80 -18.83 36.81
N VAL A 5 40.27 -17.82 36.08
CA VAL A 5 39.48 -16.65 35.70
C VAL A 5 38.52 -17.10 34.60
N THR A 6 37.23 -17.14 34.90
CA THR A 6 36.18 -17.32 33.89
C THR A 6 36.04 -16.03 33.11
N GLU A 7 36.48 -16.03 31.85
CA GLU A 7 36.06 -15.02 30.86
C GLU A 7 34.56 -15.18 30.63
N GLU A 8 33.78 -14.22 31.14
CA GLU A 8 32.39 -14.06 30.71
C GLU A 8 32.39 -13.63 29.25
N LYS A 9 31.97 -14.55 28.36
CA LYS A 9 31.55 -14.17 27.01
C LYS A 9 30.41 -13.17 27.13
N PRO A 10 30.43 -12.04 26.41
CA PRO A 10 29.29 -11.15 26.37
C PRO A 10 28.11 -11.94 25.79
N THR A 11 27.08 -12.13 26.61
CA THR A 11 25.78 -12.61 26.15
C THR A 11 25.25 -11.56 25.19
N CYS A 12 25.27 -11.87 23.89
CA CYS A 12 24.52 -11.14 22.88
C CYS A 12 23.04 -11.29 23.26
N THR A 13 22.52 -10.35 24.02
CA THR A 13 21.07 -10.14 24.09
C THR A 13 20.67 -9.78 22.67
N ASP A 14 19.82 -10.59 22.05
CA ASP A 14 19.16 -10.24 20.80
C ASP A 14 18.43 -8.91 21.00
N GLU A 15 19.09 -7.79 20.70
CA GLU A 15 18.46 -6.49 20.65
C GLU A 15 17.43 -6.56 19.54
N VAL A 16 16.17 -6.76 19.93
CA VAL A 16 15.02 -6.61 19.04
C VAL A 16 15.13 -5.23 18.42
N THR A 17 15.64 -5.18 17.18
CA THR A 17 15.91 -3.92 16.52
C THR A 17 14.56 -3.41 16.01
N ASP A 18 13.94 -2.53 16.78
CA ASP A 18 12.70 -1.88 16.37
C ASP A 18 12.93 -1.09 15.07
N PHE A 19 12.06 -1.29 14.07
CA PHE A 19 12.15 -0.55 12.80
C PHE A 19 11.62 0.88 12.91
N ILE A 20 10.84 1.17 13.96
CA ILE A 20 10.23 2.47 14.22
C ILE A 20 10.36 2.85 15.69
N HIS A 21 10.26 4.15 15.97
CA HIS A 21 10.09 4.64 17.35
C HIS A 21 8.70 4.26 17.89
N GLN A 22 8.64 3.62 19.06
CA GLN A 22 7.41 2.99 19.56
C GLN A 22 6.25 3.94 19.85
N GLN A 23 6.50 5.22 20.16
CA GLN A 23 5.44 6.18 20.48
C GLN A 23 5.04 7.01 19.24
N PRO A 24 3.84 6.82 18.67
CA PRO A 24 3.39 7.61 17.54
C PRO A 24 2.96 9.01 17.95
N ARG A 25 3.11 9.96 17.01
CA ARG A 25 2.34 11.21 17.05
C ARG A 25 0.93 10.92 16.55
N LYS A 26 -0.07 11.12 17.40
CA LYS A 26 -1.48 10.92 17.07
C LYS A 26 -2.11 12.22 16.57
N HIS A 27 -2.76 12.16 15.41
CA HIS A 27 -3.50 13.27 14.81
C HIS A 27 -5.00 12.91 14.78
N SER A 28 -5.72 13.23 15.86
CA SER A 28 -7.14 12.84 16.06
C SER A 28 -8.16 13.70 15.31
N GLN A 29 -7.73 14.86 14.79
CA GLN A 29 -8.59 15.80 14.06
C GLN A 29 -8.86 15.39 12.61
N VAL A 30 -8.20 14.32 12.13
CA VAL A 30 -8.28 13.86 10.74
C VAL A 30 -8.17 12.34 10.69
N TYR A 31 -9.01 11.72 9.86
CA TYR A 31 -9.09 10.27 9.72
C TYR A 31 -9.75 9.89 8.39
N PRO A 32 -9.36 8.78 7.75
CA PRO A 32 -10.04 8.29 6.56
C PRO A 32 -11.45 7.75 6.91
N THR A 33 -12.40 7.90 6.01
CA THR A 33 -13.71 7.24 6.11
C THR A 33 -13.69 5.92 5.36
N ILE A 34 -13.92 4.83 6.07
CA ILE A 34 -13.87 3.47 5.51
C ILE A 34 -15.27 3.08 5.06
N GLU A 35 -15.50 3.14 3.75
CA GLU A 35 -16.83 2.91 3.14
C GLU A 35 -17.07 1.46 2.72
N HIS A 36 -16.01 0.78 2.31
CA HIS A 36 -16.06 -0.64 1.96
C HIS A 36 -15.32 -1.42 3.02
N TRP A 37 -15.72 -2.64 3.37
CA TRP A 37 -15.12 -3.40 4.48
C TRP A 37 -13.85 -4.18 4.11
N GLN A 38 -13.58 -4.40 2.82
CA GLN A 38 -12.35 -5.07 2.32
C GLN A 38 -11.26 -4.10 1.83
N LEU A 39 -11.61 -2.98 1.22
CA LEU A 39 -10.65 -2.13 0.49
C LEU A 39 -10.08 -1.06 1.41
N ARG A 40 -8.75 -0.93 1.51
CA ARG A 40 -8.05 -0.13 2.55
C ARG A 40 -6.81 0.63 2.07
N ASP A 41 -6.92 1.45 1.04
CA ASP A 41 -5.82 2.31 0.58
C ASP A 41 -6.23 3.79 0.56
N LEU A 42 -6.67 4.30 1.72
CA LEU A 42 -7.30 5.62 1.85
C LEU A 42 -6.41 6.70 2.46
N VAL A 43 -5.11 6.44 2.61
CA VAL A 43 -4.12 7.38 3.14
C VAL A 43 -2.88 7.37 2.25
N LEU A 44 -2.56 8.52 1.65
CA LEU A 44 -1.47 8.66 0.71
C LEU A 44 -0.53 9.79 1.15
N CYS A 45 0.78 9.61 0.99
CA CYS A 45 1.81 10.63 1.26
C CYS A 45 2.70 10.78 0.02
N PRO A 46 2.34 11.66 -0.93
CA PRO A 46 3.10 11.83 -2.17
C PRO A 46 4.34 12.70 -2.02
N ASP A 47 4.47 13.45 -0.92
CA ASP A 47 5.52 14.45 -0.75
C ASP A 47 6.33 14.28 0.54
N THR A 48 7.50 14.92 0.58
CA THR A 48 8.42 14.88 1.73
C THR A 48 8.08 15.92 2.80
N ARG A 49 7.06 16.76 2.59
CA ARG A 49 6.65 17.82 3.52
C ARG A 49 5.65 17.33 4.57
N GLY A 50 5.32 16.03 4.54
CA GLY A 50 4.36 15.43 5.44
C GLY A 50 2.93 15.86 5.11
N GLU A 51 2.63 16.10 3.83
CA GLU A 51 1.28 16.31 3.33
C GLU A 51 0.62 14.95 3.04
N LEU A 52 -0.48 14.69 3.75
CA LEU A 52 -1.28 13.49 3.60
C LEU A 52 -2.54 13.79 2.80
N TYR A 53 -2.94 12.85 1.95
CA TYR A 53 -4.19 12.87 1.22
C TYR A 53 -5.05 11.71 1.68
N LEU A 54 -6.31 11.98 2.00
CA LEU A 54 -7.21 10.94 2.53
C LEU A 54 -8.65 11.12 2.06
N GLY A 55 -9.31 9.99 1.79
CA GLY A 55 -10.74 9.97 1.54
C GLY A 55 -11.50 10.17 2.85
N HIS A 56 -12.35 11.19 2.93
CA HIS A 56 -13.14 11.48 4.12
C HIS A 56 -14.54 11.90 3.73
N ARG A 57 -15.53 11.09 4.11
CA ARG A 57 -16.94 11.23 3.72
C ARG A 57 -17.03 11.43 2.21
N ASN A 58 -17.68 12.50 1.76
CA ASN A 58 -17.84 12.83 0.35
C ASN A 58 -16.77 13.79 -0.19
N SER A 59 -15.54 13.70 0.32
CA SER A 59 -14.43 14.59 -0.05
C SER A 59 -13.08 13.86 -0.01
N VAL A 60 -12.07 14.46 -0.65
CA VAL A 60 -10.66 14.10 -0.46
C VAL A 60 -9.94 15.26 0.20
N LEU A 61 -9.42 15.02 1.40
CA LEU A 61 -8.73 16.02 2.21
C LEU A 61 -7.23 15.99 1.94
N LYS A 62 -6.61 17.14 2.05
CA LYS A 62 -5.17 17.33 2.24
C LYS A 62 -4.93 17.77 3.68
N TYR A 63 -3.98 17.12 4.35
CA TYR A 63 -3.63 17.39 5.73
C TYR A 63 -2.12 17.54 5.89
N ASN A 64 -1.68 18.65 6.48
CA ASN A 64 -0.26 18.84 6.80
C ASN A 64 0.01 18.43 8.25
N THR A 65 0.87 17.42 8.43
CA THR A 65 1.19 16.83 9.74
C THR A 65 1.92 17.79 10.69
N SER A 66 2.65 18.77 10.16
CA SER A 66 3.41 19.75 10.94
C SER A 66 2.54 20.94 11.37
N THR A 67 1.84 21.56 10.41
CA THR A 67 1.02 22.76 10.68
C THR A 67 -0.38 22.43 11.18
N LYS A 68 -0.80 21.15 11.12
CA LYS A 68 -2.14 20.67 11.44
C LYS A 68 -3.26 21.23 10.56
N LYS A 69 -2.91 21.94 9.46
CA LYS A 69 -3.88 22.52 8.53
C LYS A 69 -4.58 21.42 7.72
N ILE A 70 -5.90 21.51 7.64
CA ILE A 70 -6.76 20.65 6.82
C ILE A 70 -7.31 21.48 5.66
N GLN A 71 -7.32 20.91 4.46
CA GLN A 71 -7.87 21.52 3.25
C GLN A 71 -8.70 20.48 2.49
N ASN A 72 -9.89 20.84 2.01
CA ASN A 72 -10.60 20.03 1.03
C ASN A 72 -9.97 20.25 -0.34
N VAL A 73 -9.50 19.18 -0.98
CA VAL A 73 -8.93 19.26 -2.35
C VAL A 73 -10.01 18.98 -3.37
N ILE A 74 -10.68 17.83 -3.22
CA ILE A 74 -11.89 17.48 -3.96
C ILE A 74 -13.05 17.53 -2.95
N GLN A 75 -14.08 18.31 -3.24
CA GLN A 75 -15.22 18.52 -2.33
C GLN A 75 -16.55 18.32 -3.05
N GLY A 76 -17.60 18.04 -2.27
CA GLY A 76 -18.97 17.96 -2.78
C GLY A 76 -19.19 16.76 -3.71
N LEU A 77 -18.48 15.65 -3.48
CA LEU A 77 -18.74 14.42 -4.22
C LEU A 77 -20.17 13.95 -3.94
N THR A 78 -20.81 13.43 -4.97
CA THR A 78 -22.13 12.79 -4.85
C THR A 78 -22.04 11.37 -4.27
N PHE A 79 -20.83 10.92 -3.93
CA PHE A 79 -20.49 9.60 -3.44
C PHE A 79 -19.36 9.71 -2.40
N ASN A 80 -19.23 8.70 -1.55
CA ASN A 80 -18.08 8.57 -0.66
C ASN A 80 -16.98 7.75 -1.37
N PRO A 81 -15.72 8.22 -1.42
CA PRO A 81 -14.65 7.50 -2.09
C PRO A 81 -14.41 6.11 -1.50
N ALA A 82 -14.53 5.09 -2.33
CA ALA A 82 -14.09 3.73 -2.01
C ALA A 82 -12.58 3.54 -2.25
N SER A 83 -12.01 4.34 -3.17
CA SER A 83 -10.60 4.32 -3.53
C SER A 83 -10.11 5.73 -3.85
N ILE A 84 -8.83 5.98 -3.61
CA ILE A 84 -8.14 7.23 -4.00
C ILE A 84 -6.76 6.90 -4.56
N ASN A 85 -6.23 7.76 -5.42
CA ASN A 85 -4.83 7.69 -5.86
C ASN A 85 -4.30 9.08 -6.18
N ILE A 86 -2.99 9.29 -5.98
CA ILE A 86 -2.31 10.54 -6.29
C ILE A 86 -1.00 10.23 -6.99
N GLY A 87 -0.72 10.96 -8.07
CA GLY A 87 0.48 10.76 -8.86
C GLY A 87 0.48 11.68 -10.07
N ARG A 88 1.66 12.01 -10.59
CA ARG A 88 1.81 12.74 -11.86
C ARG A 88 1.06 14.09 -11.91
N GLY A 89 0.89 14.75 -10.75
CA GLY A 89 0.14 16.00 -10.65
C GLY A 89 -1.39 15.86 -10.66
N TYR A 90 -1.91 14.65 -10.55
CA TYR A 90 -3.34 14.35 -10.49
C TYR A 90 -3.72 13.71 -9.16
N LEU A 91 -4.92 14.00 -8.69
CA LEU A 91 -5.58 13.33 -7.57
C LEU A 91 -6.90 12.76 -8.07
N ALA A 92 -7.15 11.48 -7.78
CA ALA A 92 -8.35 10.78 -8.22
C ALA A 92 -9.09 10.14 -7.05
N ALA A 93 -10.40 10.03 -7.20
CA ALA A 93 -11.26 9.28 -6.27
C ALA A 93 -12.32 8.47 -7.04
N GLY A 94 -12.52 7.23 -6.60
CA GLY A 94 -13.44 6.26 -7.20
C GLY A 94 -14.58 5.91 -6.23
N GLY A 95 -15.79 5.80 -6.74
CA GLY A 95 -17.00 5.46 -6.00
C GLY A 95 -17.46 4.01 -6.14
N GLN A 96 -18.55 3.67 -5.46
CA GLN A 96 -19.11 2.31 -5.41
C GLN A 96 -19.99 1.96 -6.62
N ARG A 97 -20.36 2.94 -7.45
CA ARG A 97 -21.24 2.76 -8.62
C ARG A 97 -20.59 3.29 -9.90
N GLY A 98 -19.27 3.10 -9.99
CA GLY A 98 -18.47 3.47 -11.16
C GLY A 98 -18.17 4.98 -11.23
N GLU A 99 -18.48 5.77 -10.22
CA GLU A 99 -18.10 7.18 -10.22
C GLU A 99 -16.58 7.32 -10.19
N LEU A 100 -16.04 8.18 -11.05
CA LEU A 100 -14.63 8.53 -11.06
C LEU A 100 -14.49 10.04 -11.19
N VAL A 101 -13.75 10.65 -10.28
CA VAL A 101 -13.32 12.05 -10.38
C VAL A 101 -11.80 12.10 -10.44
N VAL A 102 -11.28 12.97 -11.30
CA VAL A 102 -9.85 13.29 -11.38
C VAL A 102 -9.66 14.80 -11.39
N GLN A 103 -8.81 15.28 -10.50
CA GLN A 103 -8.43 16.68 -10.35
C GLN A 103 -6.97 16.86 -10.73
N ASN A 104 -6.69 17.82 -11.60
CA ASN A 104 -5.32 18.31 -11.80
C ASN A 104 -4.95 19.23 -10.63
N LEU A 105 -3.84 18.94 -9.95
CA LEU A 105 -3.40 19.65 -8.75
C LEU A 105 -2.78 21.03 -9.04
N THR A 106 -2.36 21.27 -10.29
CA THR A 106 -1.77 22.55 -10.72
C THR A 106 -2.84 23.50 -11.25
N THR A 107 -3.72 23.02 -12.13
CA THR A 107 -4.76 23.85 -12.75
C THR A 107 -6.06 23.89 -11.96
N HIS A 108 -6.22 23.00 -10.97
CA HIS A 108 -7.45 22.79 -10.19
C HIS A 108 -8.68 22.40 -11.04
N GLN A 109 -8.46 21.96 -12.27
CA GLN A 109 -9.52 21.44 -13.13
C GLN A 109 -9.94 20.05 -12.70
N ASN A 110 -11.25 19.86 -12.56
CA ASN A 110 -11.86 18.58 -12.19
C ASN A 110 -12.61 18.00 -13.38
N ARG A 111 -12.45 16.70 -13.60
CA ARG A 111 -13.25 15.93 -14.55
C ARG A 111 -13.90 14.77 -13.82
N GLN A 112 -15.17 14.54 -14.11
CA GLN A 112 -15.93 13.43 -13.57
C GLN A 112 -16.54 12.62 -14.71
N ILE A 113 -16.44 11.31 -14.60
CA ILE A 113 -17.06 10.36 -15.53
C ILE A 113 -17.66 9.19 -14.74
N SER A 114 -18.39 8.33 -15.46
CA SER A 114 -18.75 7.00 -14.98
C SER A 114 -17.92 5.96 -15.74
N THR A 115 -17.32 5.02 -15.00
CA THR A 115 -16.61 3.86 -15.56
C THR A 115 -17.54 2.66 -15.73
N GLY A 116 -18.79 2.74 -15.30
CA GLY A 116 -19.76 1.64 -15.29
C GLY A 116 -20.74 1.78 -14.12
N THR A 117 -21.35 0.68 -13.68
CA THR A 117 -22.30 0.65 -12.55
C THR A 117 -21.76 -0.05 -11.32
N LYS A 118 -20.55 -0.59 -11.40
CA LYS A 118 -19.89 -1.40 -10.38
C LYS A 118 -18.76 -0.60 -9.71
N ILE A 119 -18.41 -1.00 -8.49
CA ILE A 119 -17.43 -0.31 -7.65
C ILE A 119 -16.06 -0.21 -8.30
N ASN A 120 -15.45 0.98 -8.19
CA ASN A 120 -14.05 1.24 -8.51
C ASN A 120 -13.19 0.88 -7.28
N ASN A 121 -12.73 -0.37 -7.23
CA ASN A 121 -12.08 -0.95 -6.05
C ASN A 121 -10.73 -0.31 -5.72
N ALA A 122 -9.95 0.00 -6.75
CA ALA A 122 -8.64 0.61 -6.63
C ALA A 122 -8.34 1.48 -7.86
N LEU A 123 -7.51 2.50 -7.63
CA LEU A 123 -7.03 3.41 -8.66
C LEU A 123 -5.51 3.40 -8.65
N HIS A 124 -4.89 3.45 -9.82
CA HIS A 124 -3.44 3.55 -9.94
C HIS A 124 -3.05 4.51 -11.06
N ILE A 125 -2.42 5.62 -10.71
CA ILE A 125 -1.89 6.59 -11.68
C ILE A 125 -0.44 6.22 -12.00
N SER A 126 -0.16 5.99 -13.27
CA SER A 126 1.18 5.62 -13.77
C SER A 126 1.51 6.37 -15.05
N HIS A 127 2.80 6.38 -15.40
CA HIS A 127 3.26 6.85 -16.69
C HIS A 127 3.83 5.68 -17.48
N HIS A 128 3.30 5.44 -18.67
CA HIS A 128 3.81 4.40 -19.56
C HIS A 128 3.62 4.82 -21.01
N ALA A 129 4.60 4.48 -21.85
CA ALA A 129 4.60 4.80 -23.28
C ALA A 129 4.44 6.31 -23.62
N GLY A 130 4.96 7.20 -22.78
CA GLY A 130 4.90 8.64 -23.00
C GLY A 130 3.58 9.29 -22.57
N GLU A 131 2.69 8.54 -21.93
CA GLU A 131 1.37 9.02 -21.51
C GLU A 131 1.12 8.75 -20.03
N ASP A 132 0.55 9.74 -19.33
CA ASP A 132 0.02 9.53 -17.98
C ASP A 132 -1.36 8.88 -18.08
N ARG A 133 -1.57 7.80 -17.33
CA ARG A 133 -2.85 7.09 -17.31
C ARG A 133 -3.29 6.82 -15.88
N ILE A 134 -4.59 6.63 -15.73
CA ILE A 134 -5.19 6.04 -14.53
C ILE A 134 -5.75 4.67 -14.87
N LEU A 135 -5.33 3.66 -14.10
CA LEU A 135 -5.91 2.33 -14.10
C LEU A 135 -7.03 2.28 -13.06
N VAL A 136 -8.19 1.74 -13.46
CA VAL A 136 -9.37 1.61 -12.62
C VAL A 136 -9.72 0.13 -12.49
N CYS A 137 -9.46 -0.45 -11.32
CA CYS A 137 -9.87 -1.80 -10.98
C CYS A 137 -11.35 -1.84 -10.61
N ASN A 138 -12.12 -2.76 -11.19
CA ASN A 138 -13.56 -2.75 -11.03
C ASN A 138 -14.15 -4.16 -10.80
N ASN A 139 -15.27 -4.21 -10.07
CA ASN A 139 -16.06 -5.42 -9.85
C ASN A 139 -16.78 -5.96 -11.10
N ASP A 140 -16.75 -5.25 -12.22
CA ASP A 140 -17.16 -5.76 -13.53
C ASP A 140 -16.11 -6.68 -14.20
N SER A 141 -15.10 -7.09 -13.43
CA SER A 141 -13.98 -7.94 -13.85
C SER A 141 -13.04 -7.27 -14.86
N THR A 142 -13.02 -5.94 -14.91
CA THR A 142 -12.11 -5.19 -15.78
C THR A 142 -11.11 -4.33 -15.02
N ILE A 143 -10.00 -4.04 -15.69
CA ILE A 143 -9.18 -2.86 -15.44
C ILE A 143 -9.31 -1.95 -16.64
N LYS A 144 -9.86 -0.75 -16.46
CA LYS A 144 -9.86 0.29 -17.52
C LYS A 144 -8.62 1.16 -17.38
N ALA A 145 -7.91 1.38 -18.48
CA ALA A 145 -6.81 2.33 -18.57
C ALA A 145 -7.31 3.60 -19.27
N LEU A 146 -7.37 4.71 -18.54
CA LEU A 146 -7.84 5.99 -19.08
C LEU A 146 -6.69 6.98 -19.20
N SER A 147 -6.58 7.63 -20.35
CA SER A 147 -5.62 8.71 -20.62
C SER A 147 -5.85 9.90 -19.69
N LEU A 148 -4.80 10.50 -19.15
CA LEU A 148 -4.86 11.75 -18.40
C LEU A 148 -4.34 12.91 -19.28
N PRO A 149 -5.01 14.08 -19.31
CA PRO A 149 -6.20 14.45 -18.54
C PRO A 149 -7.53 14.13 -19.25
N SER A 150 -7.53 13.55 -20.46
CA SER A 150 -8.74 13.45 -21.28
C SER A 150 -9.82 12.53 -20.71
N LEU A 151 -9.42 11.52 -19.92
CA LEU A 151 -10.20 10.39 -19.44
C LEU A 151 -10.82 9.53 -20.55
N GLN A 152 -10.20 9.55 -21.74
CA GLN A 152 -10.56 8.63 -22.82
C GLN A 152 -9.96 7.25 -22.55
N GLU A 153 -10.68 6.19 -22.91
CA GLU A 153 -10.20 4.82 -22.74
C GLU A 153 -9.04 4.55 -23.73
N ALA A 154 -7.86 4.32 -23.17
CA ALA A 154 -6.65 3.96 -23.91
C ALA A 154 -6.45 2.44 -24.02
N GLY A 155 -7.24 1.67 -23.27
CA GLY A 155 -7.26 0.22 -23.29
C GLY A 155 -7.96 -0.35 -22.05
N SER A 156 -8.20 -1.66 -22.08
CA SER A 156 -8.80 -2.37 -20.96
C SER A 156 -8.26 -3.80 -20.87
N LEU A 157 -8.28 -4.36 -19.67
CA LEU A 157 -7.97 -5.75 -19.39
C LEU A 157 -9.23 -6.41 -18.82
N SER A 158 -9.59 -7.59 -19.31
CA SER A 158 -10.62 -8.43 -18.71
C SER A 158 -9.99 -9.59 -17.96
N LEU A 159 -10.48 -9.84 -16.75
CA LEU A 159 -10.06 -10.95 -15.88
C LEU A 159 -11.24 -11.90 -15.65
N PRO A 160 -10.99 -13.16 -15.26
CA PRO A 160 -12.08 -14.10 -14.95
C PRO A 160 -12.77 -13.83 -13.61
N VAL A 161 -12.37 -12.76 -12.90
CA VAL A 161 -12.84 -12.39 -11.56
C VAL A 161 -12.93 -10.88 -11.40
N ALA A 162 -13.75 -10.44 -10.46
CA ALA A 162 -13.80 -9.06 -9.99
C ALA A 162 -12.40 -8.61 -9.54
N VAL A 163 -11.98 -7.42 -9.97
CA VAL A 163 -10.60 -6.95 -9.77
C VAL A 163 -10.51 -6.05 -8.55
N ASN A 164 -9.81 -6.50 -7.52
CA ASN A 164 -9.70 -5.78 -6.24
C ASN A 164 -8.59 -4.73 -6.26
N HIS A 165 -7.45 -5.04 -6.88
CA HIS A 165 -6.30 -4.13 -6.89
C HIS A 165 -5.35 -4.41 -8.04
N CYS A 166 -4.68 -3.36 -8.52
CA CYS A 166 -3.54 -3.48 -9.41
C CYS A 166 -2.49 -2.42 -9.10
N SER A 167 -1.25 -2.67 -9.49
CA SER A 167 -0.19 -1.67 -9.43
C SER A 167 0.83 -1.88 -10.53
N VAL A 168 1.29 -0.78 -11.11
CA VAL A 168 2.39 -0.75 -12.06
C VAL A 168 3.70 -0.64 -11.30
N SER A 169 4.70 -1.38 -11.76
CA SER A 169 6.08 -1.30 -11.29
C SER A 169 6.66 0.10 -11.48
N PRO A 170 7.56 0.58 -10.60
CA PRO A 170 8.15 1.91 -10.72
C PRO A 170 8.82 2.21 -12.07
N ASP A 171 9.35 1.19 -12.75
CA ASP A 171 9.96 1.31 -14.09
C ASP A 171 8.93 1.33 -15.24
N GLY A 172 7.64 1.15 -14.93
CA GLY A 172 6.54 1.19 -15.90
C GLY A 172 6.40 -0.05 -16.77
N ARG A 173 7.14 -1.13 -16.52
CA ARG A 173 7.22 -2.30 -17.43
C ARG A 173 6.29 -3.44 -17.08
N MET A 174 5.92 -3.56 -15.82
CA MET A 174 5.15 -4.67 -15.29
C MET A 174 3.92 -4.18 -14.55
N LEU A 175 2.79 -4.88 -14.72
CA LEU A 175 1.55 -4.69 -13.96
C LEU A 175 1.25 -5.97 -13.20
N VAL A 176 1.00 -5.86 -11.90
CA VAL A 176 0.45 -6.95 -11.09
C VAL A 176 -1.00 -6.66 -10.72
N THR A 177 -1.85 -7.66 -10.86
CA THR A 177 -3.30 -7.57 -10.64
C THR A 177 -3.81 -8.73 -9.80
N VAL A 178 -4.75 -8.45 -8.90
CA VAL A 178 -5.43 -9.42 -8.03
C VAL A 178 -6.92 -9.11 -7.90
N GLY A 179 -7.69 -10.11 -7.48
CA GLY A 179 -9.15 -10.02 -7.42
C GLY A 179 -9.76 -11.04 -6.46
N ASP A 180 -11.04 -11.33 -6.64
CA ASP A 180 -11.81 -12.34 -5.90
C ASP A 180 -11.44 -13.78 -6.32
N SER A 181 -10.14 -14.07 -6.36
CA SER A 181 -9.57 -15.40 -6.51
C SER A 181 -8.23 -15.49 -5.80
N ASN A 182 -7.76 -16.72 -5.61
CA ASN A 182 -6.43 -17.01 -5.11
C ASN A 182 -5.29 -16.81 -6.14
N MET A 183 -5.60 -16.25 -7.31
CA MET A 183 -4.65 -16.06 -8.40
C MET A 183 -4.11 -14.63 -8.46
N VAL A 184 -2.82 -14.54 -8.75
CA VAL A 184 -2.09 -13.31 -9.05
C VAL A 184 -1.79 -13.30 -10.54
N TYR A 185 -2.13 -12.21 -11.22
CA TYR A 185 -1.92 -12.05 -12.65
C TYR A 185 -0.82 -11.01 -12.90
N LEU A 186 0.22 -11.41 -13.61
CA LEU A 186 1.36 -10.56 -13.96
C LEU A 186 1.35 -10.28 -15.46
N TYR A 187 1.50 -9.01 -15.83
CA TYR A 187 1.48 -8.54 -17.21
C TYR A 187 2.74 -7.75 -17.54
N ASP A 188 3.28 -7.97 -18.73
CA ASP A 188 4.25 -7.09 -19.39
C ASP A 188 3.48 -5.94 -20.04
N ILE A 189 3.97 -4.71 -19.86
CA ILE A 189 3.44 -3.47 -20.43
C ILE A 189 4.37 -3.05 -21.57
N ARG A 190 3.85 -3.12 -22.80
CA ARG A 190 4.56 -2.62 -23.99
C ARG A 190 3.68 -1.65 -24.75
N ALA A 191 4.14 -0.41 -24.88
CA ALA A 191 3.33 0.69 -25.40
C ALA A 191 1.99 0.78 -24.65
N SER A 192 0.87 0.66 -25.35
CA SER A 192 -0.48 0.65 -24.77
C SER A 192 -1.03 -0.75 -24.43
N HIS A 193 -0.24 -1.81 -24.60
CA HIS A 193 -0.71 -3.19 -24.49
C HIS A 193 -0.25 -3.85 -23.20
N TYR A 194 -1.14 -4.64 -22.61
CA TYR A 194 -0.89 -5.44 -21.42
C TYR A 194 -0.93 -6.92 -21.81
N SER A 195 0.22 -7.58 -21.77
CA SER A 195 0.34 -9.00 -22.14
C SER A 195 0.54 -9.83 -20.89
N ARG A 196 -0.37 -10.76 -20.59
CA ARG A 196 -0.24 -11.63 -19.42
C ARG A 196 0.96 -12.55 -19.60
N VAL A 197 1.95 -12.45 -18.72
CA VAL A 197 3.17 -13.27 -18.75
C VAL A 197 3.17 -14.38 -17.70
N ALA A 198 2.41 -14.23 -16.62
CA ALA A 198 2.24 -15.28 -15.63
C ALA A 198 0.89 -15.21 -14.91
N THR A 199 0.42 -16.37 -14.48
CA THR A 199 -0.64 -16.54 -13.48
C THR A 199 -0.07 -17.40 -12.36
N MET A 200 -0.05 -16.89 -11.14
CA MET A 200 0.58 -17.55 -10.00
C MET A 200 -0.45 -17.74 -8.89
N LYS A 201 -0.42 -18.88 -8.20
CA LYS A 201 -1.22 -19.06 -6.99
C LYS A 201 -0.61 -18.21 -5.87
N GLY A 202 -1.32 -17.16 -5.46
CA GLY A 202 -0.90 -16.28 -4.38
C GLY A 202 -1.16 -16.92 -3.03
N SER A 203 -2.42 -17.15 -2.73
CA SER A 203 -2.95 -17.52 -1.40
C SER A 203 -3.92 -18.69 -1.53
N GLU A 204 -4.70 -18.98 -0.48
CA GLU A 204 -5.87 -19.87 -0.57
C GLU A 204 -7.18 -19.10 -0.75
N ASP A 205 -7.12 -17.76 -0.78
CA ASP A 205 -8.28 -16.86 -0.84
C ASP A 205 -7.94 -15.56 -1.61
N ALA A 206 -8.90 -14.63 -1.74
CA ALA A 206 -8.83 -13.41 -2.54
C ALA A 206 -7.65 -12.49 -2.21
N GLY A 207 -7.06 -11.87 -3.23
CA GLY A 207 -6.06 -10.81 -3.08
C GLY A 207 -6.69 -9.42 -3.03
N PHE A 208 -6.18 -8.53 -2.18
CA PHE A 208 -6.75 -7.19 -1.95
C PHE A 208 -5.80 -6.01 -2.16
N SER A 209 -4.50 -6.24 -2.09
CA SER A 209 -3.53 -5.15 -2.25
C SER A 209 -2.24 -5.67 -2.83
N THR A 210 -1.63 -4.87 -3.69
CA THR A 210 -0.36 -5.17 -4.35
C THR A 210 0.59 -3.99 -4.22
N ALA A 211 1.89 -4.27 -4.09
CA ALA A 211 2.93 -3.25 -4.04
C ALA A 211 4.21 -3.73 -4.70
N TRP A 212 4.97 -2.79 -5.25
CA TRP A 212 6.28 -3.01 -5.84
C TRP A 212 7.37 -2.39 -4.98
N ASN A 213 8.54 -3.03 -4.92
CA ASN A 213 9.73 -2.40 -4.35
C ASN A 213 10.23 -1.28 -5.26
N ALA A 214 11.04 -0.37 -4.71
CA ALA A 214 11.53 0.80 -5.44
C ALA A 214 12.33 0.45 -6.70
N GLN A 215 12.97 -0.72 -6.72
CA GLN A 215 13.80 -1.21 -7.82
C GLN A 215 13.03 -1.96 -8.92
N SER A 216 11.71 -2.13 -8.80
CA SER A 216 10.87 -2.90 -9.74
C SER A 216 11.22 -4.38 -9.87
N GLN A 217 11.96 -4.94 -8.90
CA GLN A 217 12.44 -6.33 -8.94
C GLN A 217 11.54 -7.27 -8.15
N GLN A 218 10.84 -6.75 -7.15
CA GLN A 218 10.00 -7.54 -6.27
C GLN A 218 8.61 -6.91 -6.15
N PHE A 219 7.62 -7.77 -6.01
CA PHE A 219 6.26 -7.35 -5.71
C PHE A 219 5.67 -8.22 -4.60
N ALA A 220 4.75 -7.63 -3.84
CA ALA A 220 4.04 -8.25 -2.75
C ALA A 220 2.53 -8.24 -3.01
N VAL A 221 1.85 -9.28 -2.52
CA VAL A 221 0.39 -9.41 -2.58
C VAL A 221 -0.15 -9.76 -1.21
N ALA A 222 -1.09 -8.95 -0.71
CA ALA A 222 -1.83 -9.21 0.53
C ALA A 222 -3.20 -9.85 0.25
N SER A 223 -3.57 -10.85 1.04
CA SER A 223 -4.77 -11.67 0.83
C SER A 223 -5.70 -11.79 2.04
N GLN A 224 -6.93 -12.24 1.75
CA GLN A 224 -8.01 -12.49 2.72
C GLN A 224 -7.62 -13.46 3.83
N ASP A 225 -6.82 -14.48 3.51
CA ASP A 225 -6.41 -15.57 4.40
C ASP A 225 -5.29 -15.17 5.38
N GLY A 226 -4.94 -13.88 5.42
CA GLY A 226 -3.95 -13.35 6.36
C GLY A 226 -2.51 -13.61 5.95
N ILE A 227 -2.27 -13.89 4.66
CA ILE A 227 -0.94 -14.04 4.10
C ILE A 227 -0.56 -12.80 3.27
N VAL A 228 0.72 -12.44 3.31
CA VAL A 228 1.37 -11.61 2.30
C VAL A 228 2.45 -12.44 1.63
N ASN A 229 2.35 -12.63 0.33
CA ASN A 229 3.38 -13.32 -0.44
C ASN A 229 4.24 -12.30 -1.19
N VAL A 230 5.53 -12.60 -1.34
CA VAL A 230 6.48 -11.78 -2.07
C VAL A 230 7.13 -12.61 -3.17
N TRP A 231 7.35 -12.00 -4.34
CA TRP A 231 8.00 -12.63 -5.49
C TRP A 231 9.11 -11.76 -6.03
N ASP A 232 10.07 -12.42 -6.69
CA ASP A 232 10.95 -11.80 -7.67
C ASP A 232 10.18 -11.75 -8.99
N VAL A 233 10.19 -10.62 -9.69
CA VAL A 233 9.48 -10.45 -10.96
C VAL A 233 9.93 -11.44 -12.05
N ARG A 234 11.14 -12.00 -11.92
CA ARG A 234 11.73 -12.96 -12.86
C ARG A 234 11.38 -14.42 -12.52
N SER A 235 10.68 -14.68 -11.41
CA SER A 235 10.37 -16.02 -10.93
C SER A 235 8.90 -16.16 -10.55
N THR A 236 8.34 -17.34 -10.80
CA THR A 236 6.99 -17.69 -10.34
C THR A 236 7.00 -18.32 -8.94
N SER A 237 8.18 -18.65 -8.41
CA SER A 237 8.36 -19.11 -7.03
C SER A 237 8.33 -17.92 -6.07
N LYS A 238 7.67 -18.12 -4.93
CA LYS A 238 7.58 -17.13 -3.85
C LYS A 238 8.97 -16.96 -3.22
N LEU A 239 9.42 -15.72 -3.08
CA LEU A 239 10.59 -15.36 -2.29
C LEU A 239 10.30 -15.45 -0.79
N ALA A 240 9.10 -15.03 -0.38
CA ALA A 240 8.69 -15.05 1.02
C ALA A 240 7.18 -15.27 1.16
N VAL A 241 6.80 -15.86 2.30
CA VAL A 241 5.41 -16.06 2.73
C VAL A 241 5.29 -15.51 4.15
N LEU A 242 4.58 -14.41 4.30
CA LEU A 242 4.49 -13.64 5.54
C LEU A 242 3.08 -13.78 6.11
N GLY A 243 2.95 -14.51 7.21
CA GLY A 243 1.69 -14.58 7.95
C GLY A 243 1.45 -13.30 8.75
N SER A 244 0.18 -12.92 8.86
CA SER A 244 -0.28 -11.92 9.81
C SER A 244 0.09 -12.31 11.26
N SER A 245 -0.04 -11.38 12.18
CA SER A 245 0.16 -11.64 13.61
C SER A 245 -0.88 -12.61 14.20
N GLN A 246 -2.02 -12.79 13.52
CA GLN A 246 -3.11 -13.68 13.92
C GLN A 246 -3.17 -14.98 13.09
N TYR A 247 -2.19 -15.20 12.20
CA TYR A 247 -2.19 -16.36 11.33
C TYR A 247 -2.18 -17.69 12.12
N GLY A 248 -2.94 -18.68 11.64
CA GLY A 248 -3.15 -19.96 12.33
C GLY A 248 -4.22 -19.94 13.43
N GLN A 249 -4.75 -18.76 13.78
CA GLN A 249 -5.93 -18.65 14.65
C GLN A 249 -7.23 -18.77 13.84
N ARG A 250 -8.38 -18.87 14.53
CA ARG A 250 -9.71 -18.99 13.89
C ARG A 250 -10.01 -17.85 12.90
N ASN A 251 -9.55 -16.64 13.20
CA ASN A 251 -9.57 -15.51 12.27
C ASN A 251 -8.11 -15.14 11.97
N PRO A 252 -7.58 -15.46 10.78
CA PRO A 252 -6.16 -15.35 10.49
C PRO A 252 -5.70 -13.91 10.27
N GLY A 253 -6.50 -12.89 10.57
CA GLY A 253 -6.09 -11.49 10.41
C GLY A 253 -5.95 -11.10 8.93
N ALA A 254 -7.05 -11.03 8.18
CA ALA A 254 -7.02 -10.68 6.75
C ALA A 254 -6.16 -9.46 6.44
N CYS A 255 -5.21 -9.57 5.51
CA CYS A 255 -4.30 -8.50 5.13
C CYS A 255 -4.97 -7.58 4.10
N ARG A 256 -4.96 -6.26 4.33
CA ARG A 256 -5.77 -5.28 3.56
C ARG A 256 -4.98 -4.24 2.79
N ASN A 257 -3.80 -3.89 3.27
CA ASN A 257 -2.93 -2.91 2.63
C ASN A 257 -1.51 -3.46 2.70
N VAL A 258 -0.75 -3.40 1.61
CA VAL A 258 0.67 -3.70 1.59
C VAL A 258 1.41 -2.61 0.83
N LYS A 259 2.57 -2.17 1.34
CA LYS A 259 3.40 -1.13 0.74
C LYS A 259 4.88 -1.44 0.98
N PHE A 260 5.71 -1.27 -0.04
CA PHE A 260 7.15 -1.12 0.15
C PHE A 260 7.48 0.34 0.45
N SER A 261 8.54 0.57 1.22
CA SER A 261 9.17 1.88 1.29
C SER A 261 9.75 2.25 -0.08
N SER A 262 9.45 3.45 -0.56
CA SER A 262 9.96 3.95 -1.85
C SER A 262 11.35 4.57 -1.77
N ALA A 263 11.81 4.93 -0.57
CA ALA A 263 13.14 5.48 -0.35
C ALA A 263 14.22 4.39 -0.43
N LEU A 264 15.25 4.64 -1.23
CA LEU A 264 16.41 3.77 -1.33
C LEU A 264 17.08 3.59 0.04
N GLY A 265 17.29 2.35 0.46
CA GLY A 265 17.97 1.99 1.70
C GLY A 265 17.08 1.97 2.95
N THR A 266 15.79 2.30 2.85
CA THR A 266 14.83 1.99 3.93
C THR A 266 14.52 0.49 3.92
N ASP A 267 14.32 -0.09 2.74
CA ASP A 267 14.12 -1.52 2.51
C ASP A 267 13.16 -2.17 3.51
N LEU A 268 11.98 -1.55 3.69
CA LEU A 268 10.90 -2.06 4.52
C LEU A 268 9.68 -2.40 3.67
N LEU A 269 9.00 -3.47 4.05
CA LEU A 269 7.64 -3.79 3.65
C LEU A 269 6.74 -3.53 4.86
N VAL A 270 5.60 -2.87 4.66
CA VAL A 270 4.55 -2.78 5.67
C VAL A 270 3.28 -3.41 5.13
N PHE A 271 2.57 -4.15 5.97
CA PHE A 271 1.21 -4.56 5.67
C PHE A 271 0.28 -4.42 6.87
N SER A 272 -0.97 -4.06 6.61
CA SER A 272 -2.00 -3.95 7.63
C SER A 272 -2.93 -5.15 7.62
N GLU A 273 -3.37 -5.56 8.80
CA GLU A 273 -4.51 -6.43 8.98
C GLU A 273 -5.82 -5.62 8.92
N HIS A 274 -6.95 -6.31 8.76
CA HIS A 274 -8.28 -5.69 8.74
C HIS A 274 -8.65 -4.99 10.05
N LEU A 275 -8.04 -5.43 11.16
CA LEU A 275 -8.21 -4.87 12.50
C LEU A 275 -6.86 -4.75 13.19
N ASN A 276 -6.71 -3.66 13.95
CA ASN A 276 -5.74 -3.43 15.02
C ASN A 276 -4.24 -3.44 14.65
N ASN A 277 -3.78 -4.38 13.83
CA ASN A 277 -2.37 -4.70 13.67
C ASN A 277 -1.82 -4.22 12.34
N VAL A 278 -0.59 -3.70 12.38
CA VAL A 278 0.22 -3.37 11.21
C VAL A 278 1.60 -3.98 11.42
N THR A 279 2.08 -4.77 10.46
CA THR A 279 3.36 -5.45 10.54
C THR A 279 4.34 -4.83 9.57
N LEU A 280 5.52 -4.46 10.06
CA LEU A 280 6.68 -4.10 9.27
C LEU A 280 7.60 -5.30 9.15
N VAL A 281 8.22 -5.47 7.98
CA VAL A 281 9.12 -6.56 7.65
C VAL A 281 10.37 -5.98 6.96
N ASP A 282 11.53 -6.52 7.31
CA ASP A 282 12.77 -6.24 6.60
C ASP A 282 12.71 -6.81 5.17
N ALA A 283 12.65 -5.94 4.17
CA ALA A 283 12.49 -6.35 2.78
C ALA A 283 13.78 -6.90 2.15
N ARG A 284 14.92 -6.87 2.86
CA ARG A 284 16.19 -7.41 2.36
C ARG A 284 16.20 -8.94 2.40
N HIS A 285 15.63 -9.51 3.47
CA HIS A 285 15.67 -10.96 3.72
C HIS A 285 14.34 -11.56 4.19
N TYR A 286 13.36 -10.73 4.56
CA TYR A 286 12.01 -11.14 5.00
C TYR A 286 11.92 -11.95 6.30
N ASN A 287 13.00 -12.00 7.09
CA ASN A 287 13.05 -12.76 8.34
C ASN A 287 12.68 -11.92 9.58
N ASP A 288 13.09 -10.65 9.59
CA ASP A 288 12.86 -9.76 10.73
C ASP A 288 11.56 -8.99 10.56
N ARG A 289 10.76 -8.92 11.63
CA ARG A 289 9.47 -8.23 11.64
C ARG A 289 9.17 -7.54 12.96
N GLN A 290 8.40 -6.46 12.88
CA GLN A 290 7.88 -5.70 14.00
C GLN A 290 6.37 -5.48 13.82
N THR A 291 5.55 -5.88 14.79
CA THR A 291 4.10 -5.65 14.77
C THR A 291 3.72 -4.47 15.65
N ILE A 292 2.97 -3.53 15.08
CA ILE A 292 2.36 -2.40 15.76
C ILE A 292 0.91 -2.73 16.06
N HIS A 293 0.53 -2.60 17.33
CA HIS A 293 -0.88 -2.53 17.73
C HIS A 293 -1.37 -1.08 17.58
N ALA A 294 -1.84 -0.73 16.39
CA ALA A 294 -2.29 0.63 16.05
C ALA A 294 -3.56 1.03 16.82
N ILE A 295 -4.28 0.07 17.38
CA ILE A 295 -5.48 0.30 18.18
C ILE A 295 -5.22 -0.18 19.61
N PRO A 296 -5.62 0.59 20.64
CA PRO A 296 -5.37 0.23 22.04
C PRO A 296 -5.91 -1.17 22.39
N PRO A 297 -5.23 -1.89 23.30
CA PRO A 297 -5.70 -3.18 23.79
C PRO A 297 -7.14 -3.12 24.31
N GLY A 298 -7.91 -4.18 24.05
CA GLY A 298 -9.32 -4.26 24.45
C GLY A 298 -10.30 -3.53 23.52
N GLN A 299 -9.83 -2.88 22.45
CA GLN A 299 -10.67 -2.31 21.39
C GLN A 299 -10.41 -3.01 20.06
N ASN A 300 -11.45 -3.08 19.24
CA ASN A 300 -11.34 -3.40 17.83
C ASN A 300 -11.60 -2.15 17.00
N GLY A 301 -10.80 -1.95 15.96
CA GLY A 301 -11.12 -0.95 14.95
C GLY A 301 -10.38 -1.21 13.66
N HIS A 302 -10.86 -0.56 12.60
CA HIS A 302 -10.35 -0.79 11.26
C HIS A 302 -9.14 0.08 10.96
N ILE A 303 -8.21 -0.51 10.22
CA ILE A 303 -7.10 0.21 9.58
C ILE A 303 -7.56 0.62 8.19
N GLY A 304 -7.57 1.93 7.91
CA GLY A 304 -7.99 2.57 6.66
C GLY A 304 -6.94 2.56 5.54
N GLY A 305 -5.68 2.29 5.90
CA GLY A 305 -4.54 2.21 4.98
C GLY A 305 -3.25 2.65 5.65
N THR A 306 -2.13 2.40 4.97
CA THR A 306 -0.79 2.80 5.43
C THR A 306 -0.01 3.44 4.29
N CYS A 307 0.92 4.34 4.61
CA CYS A 307 1.88 4.83 3.64
C CYS A 307 3.18 5.28 4.30
N PHE A 308 4.29 5.08 3.60
CA PHE A 308 5.56 5.72 3.96
C PHE A 308 5.60 7.14 3.38
N SER A 309 6.31 8.05 4.06
CA SER A 309 6.79 9.26 3.40
C SER A 309 7.75 8.88 2.26
N PRO A 310 7.83 9.64 1.15
CA PRO A 310 8.73 9.33 0.04
C PRO A 310 10.22 9.24 0.42
N CYS A 311 10.64 9.94 1.48
CA CYS A 311 12.00 9.85 2.04
C CYS A 311 12.22 8.67 3.00
N GLY A 312 11.20 7.84 3.25
CA GLY A 312 11.28 6.64 4.08
C GLY A 312 11.42 6.88 5.59
N THR A 313 11.43 8.14 6.04
CA THR A 313 11.66 8.50 7.46
C THR A 313 10.40 8.45 8.33
N ARG A 314 9.22 8.36 7.72
CA ARG A 314 7.92 8.31 8.39
C ARG A 314 7.06 7.18 7.86
N LEU A 315 6.30 6.56 8.76
CA LEU A 315 5.18 5.68 8.46
C LEU A 315 3.90 6.31 9.00
N TYR A 316 2.86 6.35 8.16
CA TYR A 316 1.53 6.81 8.54
C TYR A 316 0.54 5.64 8.51
N ILE A 317 -0.29 5.55 9.54
CA ILE A 317 -1.35 4.55 9.66
C ILE A 317 -2.67 5.29 9.85
N GLY A 318 -3.60 5.09 8.93
CA GLY A 318 -4.96 5.58 9.05
C GLY A 318 -5.82 4.63 9.85
N THR A 319 -6.48 5.13 10.89
CA THR A 319 -7.51 4.41 11.64
C THR A 319 -8.84 5.15 11.50
N GLU A 320 -9.94 4.55 11.92
CA GLU A 320 -11.26 5.21 11.92
C GLU A 320 -11.35 6.46 12.82
N LYS A 321 -10.36 6.69 13.68
CA LYS A 321 -10.38 7.77 14.69
C LYS A 321 -9.22 8.76 14.58
N ALA A 322 -8.15 8.41 13.86
CA ALA A 322 -6.94 9.23 13.78
C ALA A 322 -5.99 8.78 12.65
N ILE A 323 -5.06 9.65 12.29
CA ILE A 323 -3.79 9.25 11.68
C ILE A 323 -2.74 9.06 12.79
N LEU A 324 -2.02 7.95 12.76
CA LEU A 324 -0.83 7.71 13.57
C LEU A 324 0.41 7.94 12.71
N GLU A 325 1.35 8.74 13.20
CA GLU A 325 2.64 9.01 12.56
C GLU A 325 3.78 8.43 13.41
N TYR A 326 4.53 7.51 12.81
CA TYR A 326 5.72 6.89 13.39
C TYR A 326 6.98 7.41 12.69
N GLY A 327 8.06 7.62 13.44
CA GLY A 327 9.38 7.80 12.86
C GLY A 327 10.03 6.45 12.59
N VAL A 328 10.57 6.27 11.38
CA VAL A 328 11.30 5.07 10.97
C VAL A 328 12.77 5.24 11.35
N ASP A 329 13.38 4.23 11.96
CA ASP A 329 14.79 4.26 12.34
C ASP A 329 15.68 3.96 11.13
N VAL A 330 15.95 5.01 10.34
CA VAL A 330 16.80 4.89 9.14
C VAL A 330 18.29 4.71 9.51
N LEU A 331 18.73 5.16 10.68
CA LEU A 331 20.14 5.12 11.08
C LEU A 331 20.59 3.71 11.43
N ALA A 332 19.79 3.00 12.23
CA ALA A 332 20.05 1.59 12.53
C ALA A 332 20.10 0.75 11.24
N ARG A 333 19.18 1.01 10.31
CA ARG A 333 19.08 0.25 9.06
C ARG A 333 20.26 0.48 8.10
N ARG A 334 20.79 1.71 8.01
CA ARG A 334 22.01 2.00 7.21
C ARG A 334 23.25 1.29 7.74
N ARG A 335 23.40 1.14 9.07
CA ARG A 335 24.57 0.49 9.68
C ARG A 335 24.62 -1.01 9.35
N GLN A 336 23.47 -1.66 9.32
CA GLN A 336 23.38 -3.09 8.98
C GLN A 336 23.72 -3.39 7.51
N SER A 337 23.58 -2.43 6.60
CA SER A 337 23.91 -2.61 5.17
C SER A 337 25.41 -2.75 4.90
N PHE A 338 26.28 -2.19 5.75
CA PHE A 338 27.73 -2.19 5.56
C PHE A 338 28.46 -3.32 6.32
N GLY A 339 27.74 -4.15 7.07
CA GLY A 339 28.32 -5.24 7.87
C GLY A 339 28.51 -6.57 7.11
N ALA A 340 28.11 -6.67 5.84
CA ALA A 340 28.14 -7.90 5.05
C ALA A 340 29.23 -7.91 3.96
N LEU A 341 30.38 -7.28 4.24
CA LEU A 341 31.60 -7.42 3.45
C LEU A 341 32.73 -7.92 4.35
N LEU A 342 32.76 -9.23 4.61
CA LEU A 342 33.99 -10.00 4.87
C LEU A 342 33.82 -11.42 4.33
#